data_AF-A0A0M2PVZ3-F1
#
_entry.id   AF-A0A0M2PVZ3-F1
#
_cell.length_a   1.000
_cell.length_b   1.000
_cell.length_c   1.000
_cell.angle_alpha   90.00
_cell.angle_beta   90.00
_cell.angle_gamma   90.00
#
_symmetry.space_group_name_H-M   'P 1'
#
loop_
_entity.id
_entity.type
_entity.pdbx_description
1 polymer ?
#
loop_
_entity_poly.entity_id
_entity_poly.type
_entity_poly.pdbx_seq_one_letter_code
_entity_poly.pdbx_strand_id
1 'polypeptide(L)' 'MRFLDPKTDFAFKKIFGSAESKPILIEFLNA' A
#
# COMPACT_ATOMS: atom_id res chain seq x y z
N MET A 1 -16.98 -5.72 3.56
CA MET A 1 -15.98 -4.63 3.52
C MET A 1 -15.70 -4.33 2.05
N ARG A 2 -15.94 -3.10 1.57
CA ARG A 2 -15.51 -2.70 0.22
C ARG A 2 -14.00 -2.48 0.30
N PHE A 3 -13.22 -3.42 -0.20
CA PHE A 3 -11.80 -3.17 -0.43
C PHE A 3 -11.72 -2.13 -1.55
N LEU A 4 -11.20 -0.95 -1.22
CA LEU A 4 -10.81 0.03 -2.22
C LEU A 4 -9.69 -0.60 -3.04
N ASP A 5 -9.83 -0.60 -4.37
CA ASP A 5 -8.79 -1.13 -5.25
C ASP A 5 -7.51 -0.32 -5.00
N PRO A 6 -6.40 -0.95 -4.56
CA PRO A 6 -5.15 -0.25 -4.21
C PRO A 6 -4.55 0.51 -5.39
N LYS A 7 -4.95 0.22 -6.63
CA LYS A 7 -4.58 1.00 -7.82
C LYS A 7 -5.26 2.38 -7.85
N THR A 8 -6.44 2.50 -7.25
CA THR A 8 -7.22 3.74 -7.11
C THR A 8 -7.19 4.35 -5.71
N ASP A 9 -6.71 3.60 -4.71
CA ASP A 9 -6.55 4.11 -3.36
C ASP A 9 -5.39 5.11 -3.27
N PHE A 10 -5.76 6.38 -3.21
CA PHE A 10 -4.82 7.49 -3.12
C PHE A 10 -3.99 7.44 -1.83
N ALA A 11 -4.57 6.98 -0.73
CA ALA A 11 -3.86 6.85 0.54
C ALA A 11 -2.82 5.72 0.47
N PHE A 12 -3.18 4.60 -0.17
CA PHE A 12 -2.26 3.49 -0.40
C PHE A 12 -1.03 3.92 -1.20
N LYS A 13 -1.21 4.65 -2.30
CA LYS A 13 -0.08 5.19 -3.07
C LYS A 13 0.74 6.21 -2.28
N LYS A 14 0.13 7.01 -1.42
CA LYS A 14 0.87 7.98 -0.59
C LYS A 14 1.75 7.28 0.45
N ILE A 15 1.29 6.16 0.99
CA ILE A 15 2.01 5.39 2.03
C ILE A 15 3.06 4.46 1.42
N PHE A 16 2.75 3.81 0.29
CA PHE A 16 3.56 2.74 -0.31
C PHE A 16 4.16 3.08 -1.69
N GLY A 17 3.96 4.30 -2.19
CA GLY A 17 4.36 4.69 -3.55
C GLY A 17 5.82 5.13 -3.71
N SER A 18 6.62 5.13 -2.65
CA SER A 18 8.05 5.46 -2.71
C SER A 18 8.93 4.21 -2.62
N ALA A 19 10.17 4.29 -3.11
CA ALA A 19 11.10 3.16 -2.98
C ALA A 19 11.42 2.83 -1.51
N GLU A 20 11.43 3.84 -0.64
CA GLU A 20 11.67 3.72 0.80
C GLU A 20 10.56 2.96 1.54
N SER A 21 9.33 2.98 1.02
CA SER A 21 8.18 2.30 1.63
C SER A 21 8.06 0.82 1.22
N LYS A 22 8.97 0.32 0.38
CA LYS A 22 9.00 -1.07 -0.10
C LYS A 22 9.11 -2.12 1.03
N PRO A 23 9.93 -1.96 2.09
CA PRO A 23 9.98 -2.91 3.20
C PRO A 23 8.65 -2.99 3.95
N ILE A 24 8.04 -1.84 4.23
CA ILE A 24 6.76 -1.72 4.96
C ILE A 24 5.62 -2.33 4.14
N LEU A 25 5.63 -2.15 2.82
CA LEU A 25 4.67 -2.79 1.91
C LEU A 25 4.75 -4.32 1.99
N ILE A 26 5.98 -4.87 2.06
CA ILE A 26 6.19 -6.32 2.16
C ILE A 26 5.66 -6.85 3.50
N GLU A 27 5.91 -6.14 4.61
CA GLU A 27 5.35 -6.52 5.92
C GLU A 27 3.82 -6.48 5.93
N PHE A 28 3.21 -5.44 5.36
CA PHE A 28 1.75 -5.30 5.27
C PHE A 28 1.09 -6.44 4.49
N LEU A 29 1.69 -6.89 3.39
CA LEU A 29 1.14 -7.96 2.55
C LEU A 29 1.31 -9.37 3.13
N ASN A 30 2.22 -9.55 4.08
CA ASN A 30 2.50 -10.83 4.72
C ASN A 30 1.78 -11.03 6.07
N ALA A 31 1.11 -9.98 6.59
CA ALA A 31 0.28 -10.02 7.80
C ALA A 31 -1.14 -10.54 7.49
#